data_AF-A0A0K0X3C8-F1
#
_entry.id   AF-A0A0K0X3C8-F1
#
_cell.length_a   1.000
_cell.length_b   1.000
_cell.length_c   1.000
_cell.angle_alpha   90.00
_cell.angle_beta   90.00
_cell.angle_gamma   90.00
#
_symmetry.space_group_name_H-M   'P 1'
#
loop_
_entity.id
_entity.type
_entity.pdbx_description
1 polymer ?
#
loop_
_entity_poly.entity_id
_entity_poly.type
_entity_poly.pdbx_seq_one_letter_code
_entity_poly.pdbx_strand_id
1 'polypeptide(L)'
;MDSYDRDVMRFVLAWAPYGGPREDEVWVSFGISVEQLGERFADAVTRCRLRAAVLPESDRQLLARAWAHLHPVRRDGHSAERALQERALRAPKGA
;
A
#
# COMPACT_ATOMS: atom_id res chain seq x y z
N MET A 1 -8.40 4.12 -16.19
CA MET A 1 -7.43 3.35 -15.37
C MET A 1 -7.49 1.92 -15.85
N ASP A 2 -6.38 1.17 -15.83
CA ASP A 2 -6.45 -0.24 -16.21
C ASP A 2 -7.13 -1.06 -15.10
N SER A 3 -7.72 -2.22 -15.44
CA SER A 3 -8.34 -3.10 -14.44
C SER A 3 -7.35 -3.57 -13.39
N TYR A 4 -6.12 -3.90 -13.77
CA TYR A 4 -5.10 -4.35 -12.82
C TYR A 4 -4.71 -3.24 -11.84
N ASP A 5 -4.45 -2.03 -12.33
CA ASP A 5 -4.16 -0.86 -11.48
C ASP A 5 -5.29 -0.65 -10.46
N ARG A 6 -6.54 -0.83 -10.90
CA ARG A 6 -7.73 -0.65 -10.07
C ARG A 6 -7.83 -1.71 -8.97
N ASP A 7 -7.53 -2.97 -9.29
CA ASP A 7 -7.60 -4.07 -8.34
C ASP A 7 -6.48 -4.00 -7.31
N VAL A 8 -5.26 -3.63 -7.73
CA VAL A 8 -4.15 -3.34 -6.82
C VAL A 8 -4.53 -2.22 -5.83
N MET A 9 -5.08 -1.11 -6.33
CA MET A 9 -5.49 0.00 -5.45
C MET A 9 -6.57 -0.41 -4.45
N ARG A 10 -7.59 -1.16 -4.91
CA ARG A 10 -8.67 -1.63 -4.04
C ARG A 10 -8.17 -2.58 -2.97
N PHE A 11 -7.32 -3.53 -3.36
CA PHE A 11 -6.78 -4.51 -2.45
C PHE A 11 -5.96 -3.84 -1.34
N VAL A 12 -4.99 -2.99 -1.71
CA VAL A 12 -4.18 -2.26 -0.72
C VAL A 12 -5.04 -1.40 0.21
N LEU A 13 -6.04 -0.69 -0.33
CA LEU A 13 -6.94 0.14 0.47
C LEU A 13 -7.86 -0.66 1.40
N ALA A 14 -8.26 -1.89 1.01
CA ALA A 14 -9.04 -2.77 1.88
C ALA A 14 -8.22 -3.24 3.09
N TRP A 15 -6.91 -3.39 2.91
CA TRP A 15 -5.97 -3.79 3.96
C TRP A 15 -5.42 -2.63 4.80
N ALA A 16 -5.66 -1.38 4.39
CA ALA A 16 -5.18 -0.19 5.10
C ALA A 16 -5.56 -0.14 6.60
N PRO A 17 -6.80 -0.50 7.04
CA PRO A 17 -7.17 -0.49 8.45
C PRO A 17 -6.44 -1.55 9.31
N TYR A 18 -5.91 -2.60 8.67
CA TYR A 18 -5.28 -3.74 9.36
C TYR A 18 -3.74 -3.63 9.38
N GLY A 19 -3.19 -2.57 8.75
CA GLY A 19 -1.76 -2.33 8.66
C GLY A 19 -1.06 -3.04 7.50
N GLY A 20 -1.81 -3.42 6.47
CA GLY A 20 -1.28 -4.01 5.23
C GLY A 20 -1.63 -5.49 5.04
N PRO A 21 -1.59 -5.98 3.79
CA PRO A 21 -1.89 -7.38 3.47
C PRO A 21 -0.76 -8.31 3.90
N ARG A 22 -1.11 -9.56 4.20
CA ARG A 22 -0.14 -10.63 4.47
C ARG A 22 0.42 -11.18 3.16
N GLU A 23 1.62 -11.77 3.22
CA GLU A 23 2.30 -12.29 2.02
C GLU A 23 1.50 -13.40 1.31
N ASP A 24 0.90 -14.31 2.08
CA ASP A 24 0.04 -15.37 1.58
C ASP A 24 -1.16 -14.83 0.78
N GLU A 25 -1.82 -13.79 1.29
CA GLU A 25 -2.97 -13.14 0.65
C GLU A 25 -2.57 -12.42 -0.66
N VAL A 26 -1.41 -11.76 -0.67
CA VAL A 26 -0.87 -11.12 -1.89
C VAL A 26 -0.49 -12.17 -2.92
N TRP A 27 0.14 -13.26 -2.50
CA TRP A 27 0.55 -14.33 -3.40
C TRP A 27 -0.66 -15.01 -4.06
N VAL A 28 -1.71 -15.31 -3.30
CA VAL A 28 -2.96 -15.88 -3.83
C VAL A 28 -3.65 -14.93 -4.82
N SER A 29 -3.65 -13.64 -4.53
CA SER A 29 -4.40 -12.66 -5.34
C SER A 29 -3.65 -12.18 -6.59
N PHE A 30 -2.32 -12.04 -6.50
CA PHE A 30 -1.51 -11.38 -7.53
C PHE A 30 -0.27 -12.19 -7.97
N GLY A 31 0.10 -13.26 -7.26
CA GLY A 31 1.28 -14.08 -7.57
C GLY A 31 2.61 -13.32 -7.45
N ILE A 32 2.66 -12.29 -6.61
CA ILE A 32 3.84 -11.44 -6.36
C ILE A 32 4.06 -11.27 -4.85
N SER A 33 5.24 -10.78 -4.45
CA SER A 33 5.51 -10.47 -3.04
C SER A 33 4.80 -9.19 -2.58
N VAL A 34 4.70 -9.00 -1.26
CA VAL A 34 4.15 -7.77 -0.66
C VAL A 34 4.96 -6.53 -1.07
N GLU A 35 6.29 -6.66 -1.15
CA GLU A 35 7.18 -5.58 -1.59
C GLU A 35 6.89 -5.18 -3.04
N GLN A 36 6.78 -6.17 -3.92
CA GLN A 36 6.43 -5.94 -5.34
C GLN A 36 5.04 -5.33 -5.47
N LEU A 37 4.07 -5.74 -4.66
CA LEU A 37 2.74 -5.13 -4.62
C LEU A 37 2.83 -3.65 -4.22
N GLY A 38 3.65 -3.31 -3.22
CA GLY A 38 3.90 -1.94 -2.78
C GLY A 38 4.49 -1.07 -3.89
N GLU A 39 5.50 -1.57 -4.61
CA GLU A 39 6.10 -0.88 -5.75
C GLU A 39 5.08 -0.66 -6.88
N ARG A 40 4.31 -1.70 -7.21
CA ARG A 40 3.25 -1.64 -8.23
C ARG A 40 2.16 -0.65 -7.86
N PHE A 41 1.77 -0.61 -6.59
CA PHE A 41 0.78 0.34 -6.08
C PHE A 41 1.29 1.78 -6.19
N ALA A 42 2.52 2.06 -5.75
CA ALA A 42 3.13 3.39 -5.84
C ALA A 42 3.25 3.88 -7.29
N ASP A 43 3.71 3.00 -8.18
CA ASP A 43 3.81 3.28 -9.62
C ASP A 43 2.44 3.52 -10.24
N ALA A 44 1.47 2.63 -10.01
CA ALA A 44 0.11 2.75 -10.54
C ALA A 44 -0.56 4.06 -10.10
N VAL A 45 -0.42 4.43 -8.82
CA VAL A 45 -0.96 5.69 -8.29
C VAL A 45 -0.30 6.88 -8.94
N THR A 46 1.04 6.89 -9.08
CA THR A 46 1.78 7.98 -9.72
C THR A 46 1.38 8.13 -11.19
N ARG A 47 1.37 7.04 -11.95
CA ARG A 47 0.93 7.03 -13.37
C ARG A 47 -0.51 7.50 -13.50
N CYS A 48 -1.41 7.04 -12.64
CA CYS A 48 -2.81 7.44 -12.66
C CYS A 48 -3.02 8.91 -12.29
N ARG A 49 -2.21 9.46 -11.39
CA ARG A 49 -2.22 10.89 -11.00
C ARG A 49 -1.96 11.79 -12.20
N LEU A 50 -0.98 11.45 -13.03
CA LEU A 50 -0.63 12.21 -14.24
C LEU A 50 -1.78 12.27 -15.26
N ARG A 51 -2.62 11.23 -15.30
CA ARG A 51 -3.79 11.14 -16.20
C ARG A 51 -5.13 11.38 -15.51
N ALA A 52 -5.15 11.95 -14.31
CA ALA A 52 -6.37 12.03 -13.48
C ALA A 52 -7.52 12.80 -14.16
N ALA A 53 -7.21 13.77 -15.02
CA ALA A 53 -8.20 14.59 -15.72
C ALA A 53 -9.08 13.79 -16.70
N VAL A 54 -8.58 12.69 -17.26
CA VAL A 54 -9.29 11.84 -18.22
C VAL A 54 -9.91 10.60 -17.59
N LEU A 55 -9.76 10.42 -16.27
CA LEU A 55 -10.35 9.28 -15.56
C LEU A 55 -11.82 9.53 -15.24
N PRO A 56 -12.67 8.49 -15.29
CA PRO A 56 -14.04 8.59 -14.82
C PRO A 56 -14.08 8.90 -13.32
N GLU A 57 -15.17 9.49 -12.85
CA GLU A 57 -15.29 9.98 -11.47
C GLU A 57 -14.99 8.90 -10.42
N SER A 58 -15.52 7.69 -10.58
CA SER A 58 -15.27 6.57 -9.67
C SER A 58 -13.78 6.20 -9.58
N ASP A 59 -13.06 6.27 -10.70
CA ASP A 59 -11.61 6.02 -10.75
C ASP A 59 -10.83 7.16 -10.08
N ARG A 60 -11.28 8.41 -10.23
CA ARG A 60 -10.68 9.57 -9.56
C ARG A 60 -10.81 9.49 -8.05
N GLN A 61 -11.97 9.06 -7.54
CA GLN A 61 -12.20 8.88 -6.11
C GLN A 61 -11.31 7.78 -5.53
N LEU A 62 -11.21 6.64 -6.23
CA LEU A 62 -10.29 5.56 -5.82
C LEU A 62 -8.85 6.05 -5.79
N LEU A 63 -8.42 6.76 -6.83
CA LEU A 63 -7.07 7.32 -6.93
C LEU A 63 -6.79 8.34 -5.81
N ALA A 64 -7.76 9.19 -5.46
CA ALA A 64 -7.61 10.15 -4.36
C ALA A 64 -7.37 9.45 -3.02
N ARG A 65 -8.11 8.36 -2.74
CA ARG A 65 -7.91 7.53 -1.53
C ARG A 65 -6.54 6.84 -1.55
N ALA A 66 -6.15 6.26 -2.68
CA ALA A 66 -4.86 5.60 -2.84
C ALA A 66 -3.68 6.58 -2.67
N TRP A 67 -3.81 7.80 -3.22
CA TRP A 67 -2.82 8.86 -3.04
C TRP A 67 -2.66 9.29 -1.57
N ALA A 68 -3.78 9.44 -0.85
CA ALA A 68 -3.75 9.76 0.58
C ALA A 68 -3.13 8.64 1.43
N HIS A 69 -3.25 7.38 0.99
CA HIS A 69 -2.62 6.24 1.65
C HIS A 69 -1.08 6.22 1.44
N LEU A 70 -0.61 6.53 0.23
CA LEU A 70 0.84 6.63 -0.08
C LEU A 70 1.51 7.80 0.60
N HIS A 71 0.80 8.93 0.70
CA HIS A 71 1.29 10.14 1.31
C HIS A 71 0.47 10.42 2.57
N PRO A 72 0.69 9.66 3.66
CA PRO A 72 0.15 10.07 4.93
C PRO A 72 0.71 11.46 5.21
N VAL A 73 -0.15 12.48 5.10
CA VAL A 73 0.14 13.82 5.61
C VAL A 73 0.58 13.58 7.04
N ARG A 74 1.84 13.92 7.35
CA ARG A 74 2.45 13.67 8.66
C ARG A 74 1.52 14.18 9.77
N ARG A 75 0.71 13.26 10.29
CA ARG A 75 -0.09 13.37 11.50
C ARG A 75 0.15 12.06 12.24
N ASP A 76 1.24 12.11 13.01
CA ASP A 76 1.51 11.32 14.21
C ASP A 76 1.69 9.80 14.09
N GLY A 77 2.97 9.41 13.98
CA GLY A 77 3.63 8.72 15.10
C GLY A 77 3.40 7.22 15.33
N HIS A 78 2.54 6.52 14.60
CA HIS A 78 2.24 5.10 14.94
C HIS A 78 2.88 4.03 14.04
N SER A 79 3.51 4.37 12.90
CA SER A 79 4.18 3.38 12.04
C SER A 79 5.63 3.08 12.43
N ALA A 80 6.27 3.93 13.23
CA ALA A 80 7.66 3.71 13.66
C ALA A 80 7.79 2.62 14.75
N GLU A 81 6.70 2.31 15.46
CA GLU A 81 6.73 1.39 16.60
C GLU A 81 6.81 -0.09 16.16
N ARG A 82 6.23 -0.46 15.01
CA ARG A 82 6.37 -1.82 14.45
C ARG A 82 7.79 -2.12 13.96
N ALA A 83 8.47 -1.14 13.36
CA ALA A 83 9.85 -1.29 12.90
C ALA A 83 10.86 -1.38 14.06
N LEU A 84 10.52 -0.81 15.23
CA LEU A 84 11.33 -0.94 16.46
C LEU A 84 11.11 -2.31 17.12
N GLN A 85 9.88 -2.85 17.07
CA GLN A 85 9.51 -4.11 17.70
C GLN A 85 10.16 -5.32 17.01
N GLU A 86 10.25 -5.32 15.68
CA GLU A 86 11.01 -6.35 14.93
C GLU A 86 12.53 -6.25 15.18
N ARG A 87 13.04 -5.06 15.45
CA ARG A 87 14.47 -4.85 15.78
C ARG A 87 14.81 -5.23 17.23
N ALA A 88 13.85 -5.16 18.14
CA ALA A 88 13.99 -5.56 19.54
C ALA A 88 13.96 -7.09 19.73
N LEU A 89 13.27 -7.82 18.85
CA LEU A 89 13.24 -9.29 18.85
C LEU A 89 14.51 -9.95 18.30
N ARG A 90 15.36 -9.19 17.58
CA ARG A 90 16.63 -9.67 17.01
C ARG A 90 17.85 -9.39 17.89
N ALA A 91 17.67 -8.84 19.08
CA ALA A 91 18.74 -8.70 20.06
C ALA A 91 19.05 -10.08 20.67
N PRO A 92 20.27 -10.63 20.51
CA PRO A 92 20.64 -11.85 21.23
C PRO A 92 20.62 -11.59 22.74
N LYS A 93 19.84 -12.40 23.46
CA LYS A 93 19.98 -12.54 24.91
C LYS A 93 21.26 -13.33 25.21
N GLY A 94 22.19 -12.72 25.94
CA GLY A 94 23.36 -13.36 26.53
C GLY A 94 24.52 -13.56 25.53
N ALA A 95 25.78 -13.45 25.92
CA ALA A 95 26.38 -13.61 27.24
C ALA A 95 27.49 -12.59 27.49
#